data_AF-A0A961P7L2-F1
#
_entry.id   AF-A0A961P7L2-F1
#
_cell.length_a   1.000
_cell.length_b   1.000
_cell.length_c   1.000
_cell.angle_alpha   90.00
_cell.angle_beta   90.00
_cell.angle_gamma   90.00
#
_symmetry.space_group_name_H-M   'P 1'
#
loop_
_entity.id
_entity.type
_entity.pdbx_description
1 polymer ?
#
loop_
_entity_poly.entity_id
_entity_poly.type
_entity_poly.pdbx_seq_one_letter_code
_entity_poly.pdbx_strand_id
1 'polypeptide(L)' 'MTDRPATPLLDRIRRPADMKRLSERELAQLAGELRAETISAVSVTGGHLGAGLGVVELTVALHAVFDTPRDKIVWDVGHQ' A
#
# COMPACT_ATOMS: atom_id res chain seq x y z
N MET A 1 -22.90 5.25 3.23
CA MET A 1 -21.84 5.35 2.20
C MET A 1 -20.56 5.56 2.97
N THR A 2 -19.61 4.63 2.91
CA THR A 2 -18.27 4.89 3.43
C THR A 2 -17.66 5.99 2.55
N ASP A 3 -17.26 7.10 3.16
CA ASP A 3 -16.56 8.16 2.43
C ASP A 3 -15.28 7.54 1.85
N ARG A 4 -15.14 7.65 0.53
CA ARG A 4 -13.97 7.12 -0.17
C ARG A 4 -12.85 8.16 -0.03
N PRO A 5 -11.66 7.77 0.47
CA PRO A 5 -10.57 8.71 0.64
C PRO A 5 -10.11 9.25 -0.71
N ALA A 6 -9.58 10.48 -0.71
CA ALA A 6 -8.93 11.04 -1.87
C ALA A 6 -7.53 10.43 -2.00
N THR A 7 -7.28 9.75 -3.12
CA THR A 7 -6.07 8.94 -3.35
C THR A 7 -5.33 9.31 -4.65
N PRO A 8 -5.06 10.59 -4.93
CA PRO A 8 -4.59 11.05 -6.24
C PRO A 8 -3.24 10.47 -6.68
N LEU A 9 -2.38 10.05 -5.74
CA LEU A 9 -1.11 9.41 -6.07
C LEU A 9 -1.29 7.91 -6.26
N LEU A 10 -2.00 7.24 -5.35
CA LEU A 10 -2.32 5.81 -5.44
C LEU A 10 -3.11 5.49 -6.72
N ASP A 11 -4.02 6.36 -7.15
CA ASP A 11 -4.80 6.23 -8.39
C ASP A 11 -3.91 6.14 -9.65
N ARG A 12 -2.65 6.58 -9.55
CA ARG A 12 -1.67 6.57 -10.65
C ARG A 12 -0.77 5.33 -10.61
N ILE A 13 -0.78 4.55 -9.53
CA ILE A 13 0.04 3.34 -9.38
C ILE A 13 -0.72 2.15 -9.96
N ARG A 14 -0.22 1.59 -11.07
CA ARG A 14 -0.82 0.41 -11.72
C ARG A 14 0.03 -0.85 -11.53
N ARG A 15 1.30 -0.69 -11.18
CA ARG A 15 2.26 -1.77 -10.97
C ARG A 15 3.38 -1.32 -10.02
N PRO A 16 4.09 -2.25 -9.35
CA PRO A 16 5.19 -1.92 -8.44
C PRO A 16 6.24 -0.98 -9.04
N ALA A 17 6.59 -1.17 -10.31
CA ALA A 17 7.58 -0.36 -11.02
C ALA A 17 7.22 1.15 -11.11
N ASP A 18 5.94 1.51 -10.94
CA ASP A 18 5.54 2.92 -10.95
C ASP A 18 6.03 3.65 -9.68
N MET A 19 6.21 2.93 -8.56
CA MET A 19 6.71 3.49 -7.30
C MET A 19 8.19 3.91 -7.39
N LYS A 20 8.97 3.28 -8.28
CA LYS A 20 10.40 3.57 -8.45
C LYS A 20 10.71 4.98 -8.95
N ARG A 21 9.70 5.68 -9.49
CA ARG A 21 9.84 7.03 -10.03
C ARG A 21 9.45 8.11 -9.01
N LEU A 22 8.96 7.71 -7.85
CA LEU A 22 8.51 8.61 -6.81
C LEU A 22 9.68 9.05 -5.94
N SER A 23 9.65 10.31 -5.52
CA SER A 23 10.49 10.81 -4.44
C SER A 23 10.11 10.18 -3.10
N GLU A 24 11.00 10.24 -2.10
CA GLU A 24 10.70 9.77 -0.74
C GLU A 24 9.44 10.41 -0.15
N ARG A 25 9.21 11.70 -0.44
CA ARG A 25 8.01 12.42 -0.01
C ARG A 25 6.75 11.88 -0.67
N GLU A 26 6.82 11.56 -1.96
CA GLU A 26 5.71 10.94 -2.68
C GLU A 26 5.47 9.50 -2.19
N LEU A 27 6.51 8.74 -1.86
CA LEU A 27 6.37 7.41 -1.25
C LEU A 27 5.67 7.48 0.12
N ALA A 28 6.01 8.46 0.95
CA ALA A 28 5.34 8.69 2.22
C ALA A 28 3.86 9.08 2.02
N GLN A 29 3.56 9.92 1.02
CA GLN A 29 2.18 10.25 0.64
C GLN A 29 1.43 9.00 0.16
N LEU A 30 2.04 8.19 -0.70
CA LEU A 30 1.46 6.96 -1.24
C LEU A 30 1.10 5.98 -0.11
N ALA A 31 1.98 5.82 0.89
CA ALA A 31 1.70 5.01 2.07
C ALA A 31 0.50 5.55 2.87
N GLY A 32 0.40 6.87 3.02
CA GLY A 32 -0.77 7.51 3.64
C GLY A 32 -2.08 7.24 2.91
N GLU A 33 -2.08 7.39 1.58
CA GLU A 33 -3.24 7.14 0.74
C GLU A 33 -3.64 5.65 0.75
N LEU A 34 -2.65 4.74 0.64
CA LEU A 34 -2.88 3.30 0.71
C LEU A 34 -3.46 2.85 2.05
N ARG A 35 -2.99 3.43 3.16
CA ARG A 35 -3.59 3.21 4.48
C ARG A 35 -5.04 3.65 4.53
N ALA A 36 -5.34 4.86 4.05
CA ALA A 36 -6.69 5.40 4.08
C ALA A 36 -7.66 4.52 3.25
N GLU A 37 -7.26 4.11 2.04
CA GLU A 37 -8.08 3.24 1.19
C GLU A 37 -8.25 1.86 1.84
N THR A 38 -7.19 1.30 2.43
CA THR A 38 -7.28 0.02 3.16
C THR A 38 -8.30 0.11 4.28
N ILE A 39 -8.25 1.14 5.13
CA ILE A 39 -9.23 1.38 6.22
C ILE A 39 -10.65 1.52 5.65
N SER A 40 -10.83 2.30 4.59
CA SER A 40 -12.15 2.50 3.98
C SER A 40 -12.72 1.19 3.44
N ALA A 41 -11.92 0.42 2.71
CA ALA A 41 -12.34 -0.84 2.11
C ALA A 41 -12.73 -1.91 3.15
N VAL A 42 -11.97 -2.04 4.24
CA VAL A 42 -12.20 -3.05 5.28
C VAL A 42 -13.23 -2.63 6.33
N SER A 43 -13.51 -1.33 6.46
CA SER A 43 -14.54 -0.82 7.39
C SER A 43 -15.95 -1.35 7.10
N VAL A 44 -16.20 -1.80 5.86
CA VAL A 44 -17.47 -2.35 5.42
C VAL A 44 -17.65 -3.82 5.81
N THR A 45 -16.55 -4.57 5.95
CA THR A 45 -16.57 -6.05 6.07
C THR A 45 -16.32 -6.55 7.48
N GLY A 46 -15.56 -5.80 8.30
CA GLY A 46 -15.15 -6.22 9.64
C GLY A 46 -14.09 -7.35 9.61
N GLY A 47 -13.08 -7.30 10.51
CA GLY A 47 -12.01 -8.29 10.54
C GLY A 47 -10.71 -7.82 11.22
N HIS A 48 -9.66 -8.65 11.17
CA HIS A 48 -8.34 -8.35 11.75
C HIS A 48 -7.60 -7.28 10.93
N LEU A 49 -7.92 -6.01 11.16
CA LEU A 49 -7.30 -4.86 10.47
C LEU A 49 -5.84 -4.59 10.88
N GLY A 50 -5.44 -5.00 12.10
CA GLY A 50 -4.18 -4.55 12.68
C GLY A 50 -2.94 -5.01 11.92
N ALA A 51 -2.97 -6.23 11.38
CA ALA A 51 -1.82 -6.83 10.70
C ALA A 51 -1.48 -6.09 9.40
N GLY A 52 -2.47 -5.83 8.54
CA GLY A 52 -2.23 -5.17 7.27
C GLY A 52 -1.92 -3.68 7.38
N LEU A 53 -2.50 -2.98 8.35
CA LEU A 53 -2.17 -1.57 8.59
C LEU A 53 -0.74 -1.36 9.11
N GLY A 54 -0.17 -2.37 9.76
CA GLY A 54 1.20 -2.31 10.30
C GLY A 54 2.31 -2.47 9.25
N VAL A 55 1.98 -2.91 8.03
CA VAL A 55 2.98 -3.18 6.98
C VAL A 55 2.89 -2.25 5.78
N VAL A 56 2.00 -1.25 5.80
CA VAL A 56 1.76 -0.35 4.65
C VAL A 56 3.06 0.31 4.15
N GLU A 57 3.82 0.95 5.03
CA GLU A 57 5.10 1.59 4.67
C GLU A 57 6.13 0.58 4.18
N LEU A 58 6.21 -0.58 4.84
CA LEU A 58 7.14 -1.63 4.46
C LEU A 58 6.84 -2.15 3.04
N THR A 59 5.57 -2.40 2.73
CA THR A 59 5.13 -2.85 1.40
C THR A 59 5.48 -1.82 0.32
N VAL A 60 5.23 -0.53 0.57
CA VAL A 60 5.60 0.55 -0.36
C VAL A 60 7.12 0.61 -0.55
N ALA A 61 7.89 0.56 0.54
CA ALA A 61 9.35 0.61 0.48
C ALA A 61 9.94 -0.59 -0.27
N LEU A 62 9.44 -1.81 -0.02
CA LEU A 62 9.89 -3.01 -0.70
C LEU A 62 9.64 -2.92 -2.21
N HIS A 63 8.46 -2.46 -2.64
CA HIS A 63 8.16 -2.32 -4.07
C HIS A 63 8.85 -1.11 -4.75
N ALA A 64 9.24 -0.08 -3.98
CA ALA A 64 10.06 1.01 -4.48
C ALA A 64 11.54 0.60 -4.67
N VAL A 65 12.06 -0.30 -3.83
CA VAL A 65 13.47 -0.73 -3.87
C VAL A 65 13.66 -1.94 -4.79
N PHE A 66 12.90 -3.02 -4.57
CA PHE A 66 13.08 -4.30 -5.28
C PHE A 66 12.38 -4.33 -6.65
N ASP A 67 12.92 -5.11 -7.58
CA ASP A 67 12.36 -5.32 -8.91
C ASP A 67 11.37 -6.49 -8.94
N THR A 68 10.21 -6.36 -8.28
CA THR A 68 9.16 -7.40 -8.37
C THR A 68 8.47 -7.40 -9.74
N PRO A 69 8.21 -8.56 -10.38
CA PRO A 69 8.27 -9.91 -9.81
C PRO A 69 9.59 -10.67 -10.05
N ARG A 70 10.65 -10.02 -10.56
CA ARG A 70 11.98 -10.63 -10.75
C ARG A 70 12.56 -11.00 -9.38
N ASP A 71 12.65 -10.00 -8.50
CA ASP A 71 12.98 -10.20 -7.10
C ASP A 71 11.73 -10.74 -6.37
N LYS A 72 11.93 -11.68 -5.44
CA LYS A 72 10.85 -12.36 -4.73
C LYS A 72 10.69 -11.77 -3.34
N ILE A 73 9.49 -11.27 -3.06
CA ILE A 73 9.05 -10.90 -1.70
C ILE A 73 8.18 -12.03 -1.18
N VAL A 74 8.50 -12.55 -0.01
CA VAL A 74 7.72 -13.57 0.68
C VAL A 74 7.18 -12.98 1.97
N TRP A 75 5.86 -13.03 2.12
CA TRP A 75 5.15 -12.66 3.33
C TRP A 75 4.87 -13.94 4.12
N ASP A 76 5.42 -14.05 5.33
CA ASP A 76 5.09 -15.18 6.20
C ASP A 76 3.62 -15.08 6.64
N VAL A 77 2.91 -16.21 6.66
CA VAL A 77 1.45 -16.36 6.86
C VAL A 77 0.57 -15.65 5.80
N GLY A 78 0.77 -14.35 5.56
CA GLY A 78 0.07 -13.57 4.52
C GLY A 78 -1.22 -12.87 4.98
N HIS A 79 -1.43 -12.73 6.30
CA HIS A 79 -2.58 -12.00 6.88
C HIS A 79 -2.37 -10.48 7.01
N GLN A 80 -1.18 -10.01 6.71
CA GLN A 80 -0.76 -8.62 6.61
C GLN A 80 -0.93 -8.13 5.18
#